data_AF-A0A6P0LP96-F1
#
_entry.id   AF-A0A6P0LP96-F1
#
_cell.length_a   1.000
_cell.length_b   1.000
_cell.length_c   1.000
_cell.angle_alpha   90.00
_cell.angle_beta   90.00
_cell.angle_gamma   90.00
#
_symmetry.space_group_name_H-M   'P 1'
#
loop_
_entity.id
_entity.type
_entity.pdbx_description
1 polymer ?
#
loop_
_entity_poly.entity_id
_entity_poly.type
_entity_poly.pdbx_seq_one_letter_code
_entity_poly.pdbx_strand_id
1 'polypeptide(L)'
;TLLKSPVLQFISTQSTGSPELGNLLAEQIPVEQLPVVIGKLQMAYELFSLLNTEENQIKFDLILLWKILLKSGSGNSHAWAFGQSLVEYWTQNLTKEQFHQRYEYYQQQQN
;
A
#
# COMPACT_ATOMS: atom_id res chain seq x y z
N THR A 1 -11.40 14.02 -10.03
CA THR A 1 -10.11 14.26 -10.72
C THR A 1 -9.12 15.05 -9.87
N LEU A 2 -9.57 16.07 -9.12
CA LEU A 2 -8.71 16.96 -8.32
C LEU A 2 -7.88 16.31 -7.18
N LEU A 3 -8.37 15.22 -6.56
CA LEU A 3 -7.64 14.54 -5.46
C LEU A 3 -6.74 13.37 -5.92
N LYS A 4 -6.88 12.91 -7.17
CA LYS A 4 -6.13 11.75 -7.70
C LYS A 4 -4.63 12.04 -7.74
N SER A 5 -4.28 13.19 -8.29
CA SER A 5 -2.92 13.48 -8.75
C SER A 5 -2.02 13.96 -7.61
N PRO A 6 -2.40 14.90 -6.72
CA PRO A 6 -1.44 15.43 -5.73
C PRO A 6 -1.02 14.42 -4.66
N VAL A 7 -1.94 13.60 -4.15
CA VAL A 7 -1.62 12.60 -3.12
C VAL A 7 -0.76 11.47 -3.70
N LEU A 8 -1.11 10.97 -4.89
CA LEU A 8 -0.32 9.93 -5.56
C LEU A 8 1.04 10.47 -6.00
N GLN A 9 1.11 11.70 -6.53
CA GLN A 9 2.38 12.35 -6.84
C GLN A 9 3.25 12.53 -5.59
N PHE A 10 2.66 12.96 -4.48
CA PHE A 10 3.38 13.13 -3.21
C PHE A 10 3.97 11.79 -2.74
N ILE A 11 3.15 10.76 -2.60
CA ILE A 11 3.61 9.43 -2.16
C ILE A 11 4.62 8.86 -3.15
N SER A 12 4.38 8.98 -4.45
CA SER A 12 5.29 8.51 -5.49
C SER A 12 6.64 9.22 -5.44
N THR A 13 6.64 10.55 -5.25
CA THR A 13 7.88 11.34 -5.12
C THR A 13 8.66 10.91 -3.87
N GLN A 14 7.98 10.77 -2.73
CA GLN A 14 8.63 10.36 -1.49
C GLN A 14 9.18 8.92 -1.54
N SER A 15 8.53 8.02 -2.27
CA SER A 15 8.90 6.60 -2.31
C SER A 15 9.83 6.22 -3.45
N THR A 16 9.73 6.88 -4.59
CA THR A 16 10.44 6.52 -5.84
C THR A 16 11.24 7.65 -6.45
N GLY A 17 11.09 8.89 -5.96
CA GLY A 17 11.72 10.07 -6.53
C GLY A 17 11.09 10.57 -7.83
N SER A 18 10.02 9.94 -8.34
CA SER A 18 9.33 10.34 -9.56
C SER A 18 7.88 10.73 -9.29
N PRO A 19 7.50 12.01 -9.46
CA PRO A 19 6.10 12.43 -9.45
C PRO A 19 5.32 11.88 -10.66
N GLU A 20 5.98 11.64 -11.80
CA GLU A 20 5.35 11.13 -13.04
C GLU A 20 4.74 9.74 -12.83
N LEU A 21 5.41 8.89 -12.06
CA LEU A 21 4.86 7.58 -11.70
C LEU A 21 3.51 7.72 -10.96
N GLY A 22 3.34 8.72 -10.10
CA GLY A 22 2.06 8.98 -9.43
C GLY A 22 0.92 9.27 -10.40
N ASN A 23 1.21 9.95 -11.52
CA ASN A 23 0.22 10.19 -12.58
C ASN A 23 -0.14 8.92 -13.34
N LEU A 24 0.85 8.13 -13.75
CA LEU A 24 0.62 6.86 -14.44
C LEU A 24 -0.19 5.88 -13.58
N LEU A 25 0.13 5.80 -12.30
CA LEU A 25 -0.61 4.96 -11.34
C LEU A 25 -2.06 5.45 -11.17
N ALA A 26 -2.29 6.77 -11.15
CA ALA A 26 -3.64 7.34 -11.05
C ALA A 26 -4.56 6.99 -12.23
N GLU A 27 -4.00 6.80 -13.43
CA GLU A 27 -4.72 6.38 -14.63
C GLU A 27 -5.16 4.92 -14.57
N GLN A 28 -4.41 4.07 -13.86
CA GLN A 28 -4.71 2.63 -13.72
C GLN A 28 -5.79 2.34 -12.68
N ILE A 29 -6.21 3.32 -11.86
CA ILE A 29 -7.25 3.11 -10.83
C ILE A 29 -8.65 3.42 -11.42
N PRO A 30 -9.57 2.43 -11.46
CA PRO A 30 -10.97 2.67 -11.79
C PRO A 30 -11.57 3.72 -10.86
N VAL A 31 -12.45 4.60 -11.38
CA VAL A 31 -12.94 5.77 -10.64
C VAL A 31 -13.65 5.37 -9.34
N GLU A 32 -14.36 4.25 -9.36
CA GLU A 32 -15.09 3.67 -8.25
C GLU A 32 -14.19 3.09 -7.15
N GLN A 33 -12.97 2.66 -7.50
CA GLN A 33 -12.02 2.09 -6.54
C GLN A 33 -11.10 3.15 -5.91
N LEU A 34 -11.13 4.37 -6.44
CA LEU A 34 -10.22 5.44 -6.02
C LEU A 34 -10.21 5.69 -4.50
N PRO A 35 -11.36 5.86 -3.81
CA PRO A 35 -11.35 6.13 -2.37
C PRO A 35 -10.69 5.00 -1.57
N VAL A 36 -10.90 3.75 -1.98
CA VAL A 36 -10.36 2.57 -1.32
C VAL A 36 -8.84 2.48 -1.53
N VAL A 37 -8.36 2.68 -2.77
CA VAL A 37 -6.93 2.63 -3.08
C VAL A 37 -6.17 3.75 -2.35
N ILE A 38 -6.72 4.97 -2.34
CA ILE A 38 -6.13 6.10 -1.61
C ILE A 38 -6.13 5.84 -0.10
N GLY A 39 -7.20 5.28 0.47
CA GLY A 39 -7.26 4.95 1.89
C GLY A 39 -6.21 3.91 2.31
N LYS A 40 -6.03 2.83 1.51
CA LYS A 40 -4.97 1.84 1.75
C LYS A 40 -3.57 2.46 1.61
N LEU A 41 -3.36 3.34 0.63
CA LEU A 41 -2.09 4.04 0.46
C LEU A 41 -1.76 4.96 1.63
N GLN A 42 -2.75 5.72 2.11
CA GLN A 42 -2.60 6.56 3.30
C GLN A 42 -2.23 5.71 4.51
N MET A 43 -2.95 4.61 4.76
CA MET A 43 -2.64 3.66 5.83
C MET A 43 -1.22 3.11 5.71
N ALA A 44 -0.79 2.72 4.50
CA ALA A 44 0.58 2.25 4.28
C ALA A 44 1.62 3.31 4.65
N TYR A 45 1.39 4.57 4.27
CA TYR A 45 2.31 5.67 4.57
C TYR A 45 2.34 6.01 6.06
N GLU A 46 1.20 5.99 6.74
CA GLU A 46 1.10 6.17 8.20
C GLU A 46 1.87 5.08 8.94
N LEU A 47 1.66 3.80 8.58
CA LEU A 47 2.39 2.67 9.14
C LEU A 47 3.89 2.74 8.86
N PHE A 48 4.28 3.09 7.64
CA PHE A 48 5.69 3.30 7.30
C PHE A 48 6.32 4.38 8.17
N SER A 49 5.65 5.52 8.31
CA SER A 49 6.15 6.63 9.14
C SER A 49 6.28 6.26 10.61
N LEU A 50 5.41 5.37 11.10
CA LEU A 50 5.47 4.85 12.47
C LEU A 50 6.59 3.82 12.67
N LEU A 51 6.80 2.92 11.71
CA LEU A 51 7.70 1.77 11.83
C LEU A 51 9.13 2.07 11.35
N ASN A 52 9.32 3.13 10.56
CA ASN A 52 10.62 3.56 10.09
C ASN A 52 11.34 4.39 11.17
N THR A 53 12.13 3.70 12.00
CA THR A 53 12.90 4.29 13.10
C THR A 53 14.40 4.23 12.80
N GLU A 54 15.23 4.84 13.64
CA GLU A 54 16.70 4.75 13.51
C GLU A 54 17.21 3.30 13.60
N GLU A 55 16.52 2.46 14.39
CA GLU A 55 16.86 1.04 14.59
C GLU A 55 16.27 0.13 13.49
N ASN A 56 15.21 0.57 12.81
CA ASN A 56 14.50 -0.20 11.79
C ASN A 56 14.28 0.64 10.52
N GLN A 57 15.32 0.76 9.71
CA GLN A 57 15.27 1.48 8.44
C GLN A 57 14.58 0.64 7.37
N ILE A 58 13.29 0.89 7.18
CA ILE A 58 12.47 0.22 6.16
C ILE A 58 12.38 1.09 4.90
N LYS A 59 12.15 0.44 3.76
CA LYS A 59 11.91 1.14 2.48
C LYS A 59 10.44 1.10 2.11
N PHE A 60 9.91 2.24 1.70
CA PHE A 60 8.59 2.31 1.06
C PHE A 60 8.72 1.97 -0.44
N ASP A 61 8.44 0.72 -0.82
CA ASP A 61 8.42 0.28 -2.22
C ASP A 61 6.98 0.37 -2.79
N LEU A 62 6.63 1.50 -3.40
CA LEU A 62 5.29 1.73 -3.93
C LEU A 62 4.90 0.70 -5.01
N ILE A 63 5.85 0.25 -5.83
CA ILE A 63 5.60 -0.71 -6.92
C ILE A 63 5.25 -2.09 -6.36
N LEU A 64 5.95 -2.52 -5.29
CA LEU A 64 5.59 -3.73 -4.55
C LEU A 64 4.14 -3.65 -4.04
N LEU A 65 3.83 -2.56 -3.34
CA LEU A 65 2.53 -2.38 -2.70
C LEU A 65 1.39 -2.28 -3.72
N TRP A 66 1.66 -1.66 -4.88
CA TRP A 66 0.68 -1.44 -5.94
C TRP A 66 -0.10 -2.68 -6.34
N LYS A 67 0.60 -3.82 -6.46
CA LYS A 67 -0.02 -5.11 -6.82
C LYS A 67 -1.09 -5.55 -5.82
N ILE A 68 -0.92 -5.26 -4.53
CA ILE A 68 -1.89 -5.61 -3.48
C ILE A 68 -2.96 -4.53 -3.33
N LEU A 69 -2.60 -3.26 -3.52
CA LEU A 69 -3.52 -2.13 -3.46
C LEU A 69 -4.68 -2.27 -4.45
N LEU A 70 -4.37 -2.74 -5.67
CA LEU A 70 -5.33 -2.99 -6.74
C LEU A 70 -6.14 -4.28 -6.57
N LYS A 71 -5.80 -5.17 -5.61
CA LYS A 71 -6.66 -6.33 -5.31
C LYS A 71 -7.99 -5.81 -4.77
N SER A 72 -9.03 -5.97 -5.59
CA SER A 72 -10.39 -5.52 -5.32
C SER A 72 -11.12 -6.47 -4.38
N GLY A 73 -11.80 -5.91 -3.40
CA GLY A 73 -12.85 -6.60 -2.66
C GLY A 73 -13.52 -5.64 -1.68
N SER A 74 -14.83 -5.78 -1.57
CA SER A 74 -15.69 -4.87 -0.82
C SER A 74 -15.67 -5.23 0.66
N GLY A 75 -14.82 -4.58 1.47
CA GLY A 75 -14.97 -4.64 2.92
C GLY A 75 -13.73 -4.30 3.75
N ASN A 76 -13.97 -4.14 5.06
CA ASN A 76 -12.95 -4.01 6.09
C ASN A 76 -11.93 -5.16 6.07
N SER A 77 -12.32 -6.36 5.61
CA SER A 77 -11.45 -7.54 5.54
C SER A 77 -10.17 -7.29 4.71
N HIS A 78 -10.30 -6.68 3.52
CA HIS A 78 -9.13 -6.41 2.67
C HIS A 78 -8.20 -5.33 3.26
N ALA A 79 -8.77 -4.30 3.88
CA ALA A 79 -8.00 -3.26 4.55
C ALA A 79 -7.27 -3.82 5.78
N TRP A 80 -7.94 -4.65 6.56
CA TRP A 80 -7.36 -5.33 7.72
C TRP A 80 -6.23 -6.28 7.31
N ALA A 81 -6.46 -7.16 6.33
CA ALA A 81 -5.46 -8.09 5.81
C ALA A 81 -4.22 -7.35 5.28
N PHE A 82 -4.42 -6.23 4.57
CA PHE A 82 -3.34 -5.39 4.08
C PHE A 82 -2.51 -4.75 5.20
N GLY A 83 -3.17 -4.18 6.21
CA GLY A 83 -2.49 -3.60 7.36
C GLY A 83 -1.67 -4.63 8.15
N GLN A 84 -2.26 -5.79 8.43
CA GLN A 84 -1.56 -6.87 9.14
C GLN A 84 -0.35 -7.37 8.36
N SER A 85 -0.51 -7.66 7.07
CA SER A 85 0.60 -8.13 6.25
C SER A 85 1.72 -7.08 6.09
N LEU A 86 1.37 -5.79 6.09
CA LEU A 86 2.36 -4.69 6.04
C LEU A 86 3.21 -4.61 7.29
N VAL A 87 2.57 -4.68 8.48
CA VAL A 87 3.29 -4.66 9.75
C VAL A 87 4.27 -5.82 9.81
N GLU A 88 3.85 -7.03 9.46
CA GLU A 88 4.75 -8.17 9.44
C GLU A 88 5.86 -8.03 8.40
N TYR A 89 5.55 -7.54 7.20
CA TYR A 89 6.55 -7.31 6.16
C TYR A 89 7.68 -6.39 6.64
N TRP A 90 7.33 -5.29 7.31
CA TRP A 90 8.29 -4.29 7.78
C TRP A 90 8.95 -4.59 9.14
N THR A 91 8.42 -5.54 9.92
CA THR A 91 8.97 -5.89 11.24
C THR A 91 9.66 -7.24 11.29
N GLN A 92 9.32 -8.16 10.38
CA GLN A 92 9.84 -9.53 10.36
C GLN A 92 10.77 -9.81 9.17
N ASN A 93 11.18 -8.77 8.44
CA ASN A 93 12.09 -8.87 7.29
C ASN A 93 11.63 -9.90 6.24
N LEU A 94 10.32 -9.92 5.96
CA LEU A 94 9.73 -10.86 5.03
C LEU A 94 10.16 -10.58 3.58
N THR A 95 10.21 -11.62 2.75
CA THR A 95 10.36 -11.45 1.30
C THR A 95 9.07 -10.92 0.66
N LYS A 96 9.18 -10.47 -0.59
CA LYS A 96 8.03 -9.99 -1.38
C LYS A 96 6.96 -11.09 -1.51
N GLU A 97 7.40 -12.33 -1.69
CA GLU A 97 6.54 -13.50 -1.83
C GLU A 97 5.84 -13.83 -0.50
N GLN A 98 6.57 -13.77 0.61
CA GLN A 98 6.02 -13.98 1.95
C GLN A 98 4.98 -12.92 2.30
N PHE A 99 5.22 -11.65 1.94
CA PHE A 99 4.23 -10.59 2.10
C PHE A 99 2.90 -10.91 1.39
N HIS A 100 2.96 -11.38 0.14
CA HIS A 100 1.77 -11.81 -0.59
C HIS A 100 1.06 -12.99 0.09
N GLN A 101 1.81 -13.98 0.58
CA GLN A 101 1.25 -15.12 1.30
C GLN A 101 0.55 -14.69 2.61
N ARG A 102 1.16 -13.77 3.36
CA ARG A 102 0.56 -13.24 4.59
C ARG A 102 -0.71 -12.46 4.32
N TYR A 103 -0.73 -11.65 3.27
CA TYR A 103 -1.94 -10.97 2.83
C TYR A 103 -3.08 -11.97 2.51
N GLU A 104 -2.78 -13.03 1.76
CA GLU A 104 -3.76 -14.06 1.40
C GLU A 104 -4.24 -14.87 2.62
N TYR A 105 -3.33 -15.17 3.55
CA TYR A 105 -3.66 -15.80 4.82
C TYR A 105 -4.67 -14.99 5.63
N TYR A 106 -4.43 -13.69 5.81
CA TYR A 106 -5.36 -12.82 6.57
C TYR A 106 -6.69 -12.62 5.86
N GLN A 107 -6.69 -12.61 4.54
CA GLN A 107 -7.91 -12.61 3.74
C GLN A 107 -8.78 -13.85 4.01
N GLN A 108 -8.16 -15.03 4.09
CA GLN A 108 -8.88 -16.28 4.35
C GLN A 108 -9.42 -16.37 5.78
N GLN A 109 -8.77 -15.74 6.76
CA GLN A 109 -9.26 -15.74 8.15
C GLN A 109 -10.54 -14.92 8.37
N GLN A 110 -10.85 -14.00 7.45
CA GLN A 110 -11.98 -13.08 7.55
C GLN A 110 -13.18 -13.50 6.68
N ASN A 111 -13.06 -14.63 5.96
CA ASN A 111 -14.11 -15.25 5.15
C ASN A 111 -14.72 -16.44 5.89
#